data_AF-A0A4Q0A040-F1
#
_entry.id   AF-A0A4Q0A040-F1
#
_cell.length_a   1.000
_cell.length_b   1.000
_cell.length_c   1.000
_cell.angle_alpha   90.00
_cell.angle_beta   90.00
_cell.angle_gamma   90.00
#
_symmetry.space_group_name_H-M   'P 1'
#
loop_
_entity.id
_entity.type
_entity.pdbx_description
1 polymer ?
#
loop_
_entity_poly.entity_id
_entity_poly.type
_entity_poly.pdbx_seq_one_letter_code
_entity_poly.pdbx_strand_id
1 'polypeptide(L)'
;MSQTRFADLTLDLFTPYTFMHQGDCEHTLVITDVRKPIPLHDANNALVYPRQSFRCFQKRHRCRMCRNAPSDLVTADDFYSGQNPCFFCQNCYDLFHYGDKGELLYEYKVFPYVGGW
;
A
#
# COMPACT_ATOMS: atom_id res chain seq x y z
N MET A 1 14.52 9.09 11.85
CA MET A 1 13.66 10.27 11.60
C MET A 1 12.59 10.51 12.67
N SER A 2 12.60 9.82 13.83
CA SER A 2 11.52 9.93 14.83
C SER A 2 11.48 11.25 15.62
N GLN A 3 12.56 12.05 15.60
CA GLN A 3 12.67 13.29 16.40
C GLN A 3 12.68 14.58 15.58
N THR A 4 12.93 14.51 14.28
CA THR A 4 12.96 15.69 13.39
C THR A 4 11.56 15.93 12.82
N ARG A 5 11.00 17.12 13.02
CA ARG A 5 9.71 17.50 12.45
C ARG A 5 9.92 18.08 11.05
N PHE A 6 8.87 18.02 10.22
CA PHE A 6 8.90 18.67 8.91
C PHE A 6 9.17 20.19 9.01
N ALA A 7 8.68 20.82 10.08
CA ALA A 7 8.90 22.24 10.36
C ALA A 7 10.37 22.61 10.70
N ASP A 8 11.19 21.62 11.05
CA ASP A 8 12.60 21.84 11.39
C ASP A 8 13.50 21.81 10.13
N LEU A 9 12.93 21.46 8.97
CA LEU A 9 13.67 21.30 7.73
C LEU A 9 13.84 22.64 7.01
N THR A 10 15.05 22.93 6.54
CA THR A 10 15.27 23.98 5.53
C THR A 10 15.18 23.32 4.15
N LEU A 11 14.21 23.76 3.34
CA LEU A 11 13.86 23.14 2.08
C LEU A 11 13.99 24.16 0.94
N ASP A 12 14.57 23.70 -0.17
CA ASP A 12 14.68 24.41 -1.43
C ASP A 12 13.68 23.83 -2.43
N LEU A 13 13.14 24.71 -3.28
CA LEU A 13 12.25 24.28 -4.36
C LEU A 13 13.03 23.54 -5.44
N PHE A 14 12.40 22.51 -6.01
CA PHE A 14 12.92 21.67 -7.10
C PHE A 14 14.21 20.89 -6.78
N THR A 15 14.61 20.84 -5.51
CA THR A 15 15.74 20.03 -5.04
C THR A 15 15.27 18.62 -4.67
N PRO A 16 15.96 17.56 -5.11
CA PRO A 16 15.66 16.19 -4.70
C PRO A 16 16.20 15.89 -3.30
N TYR A 17 15.32 15.38 -2.45
CA TYR A 17 15.64 14.93 -1.09
C TYR A 17 15.37 13.43 -0.95
N THR A 18 16.14 12.75 -0.11
CA THR A 18 15.91 11.34 0.23
C THR A 18 15.02 11.24 1.47
N PHE A 19 13.91 10.53 1.34
CA PHE A 19 13.01 10.17 2.42
C PHE A 19 13.06 8.67 2.67
N MET A 20 13.33 8.27 3.91
CA MET A 20 13.40 6.87 4.30
C MET A 20 12.15 6.49 5.11
N HIS A 21 11.29 5.68 4.53
CA HIS A 21 10.11 5.12 5.16
C HIS A 21 10.48 3.80 5.87
N GLN A 22 10.22 3.72 7.18
CA GLN A 22 10.41 2.54 8.04
C GLN A 22 11.81 1.88 8.06
N GLY A 23 12.83 2.54 7.50
CA GLY A 23 14.24 2.15 7.62
C GLY A 23 14.78 1.29 6.47
N ASP A 24 13.93 0.85 5.55
CA ASP A 24 14.30 -0.02 4.43
C ASP A 24 13.70 0.42 3.08
N CYS A 25 12.85 1.45 3.07
CA CYS A 25 12.21 1.95 1.85
C CYS A 25 12.63 3.40 1.56
N GLU A 26 13.43 3.61 0.52
CA GLU A 26 13.92 4.92 0.11
C GLU A 26 13.06 5.52 -1.01
N HIS A 27 12.65 6.77 -0.83
CA HIS A 27 11.87 7.53 -1.79
C HIS A 27 12.49 8.91 -2.04
N THR A 28 12.52 9.34 -3.29
CA THR A 28 12.88 10.72 -3.63
C THR A 28 11.67 11.63 -3.44
N LEU A 29 11.83 12.69 -2.65
CA LEU A 29 10.86 13.77 -2.49
C LEU A 29 11.40 15.04 -3.13
N VAL A 30 10.53 15.76 -3.83
CA VAL A 30 10.83 17.09 -4.39
C VAL A 30 9.71 18.03 -3.99
N ILE A 31 10.06 19.17 -3.39
CA ILE A 31 9.10 20.25 -3.13
C ILE A 31 8.99 21.08 -4.40
N THR A 32 7.84 21.01 -5.06
CA THR A 32 7.63 21.67 -6.36
C THR A 32 6.93 23.02 -6.24
N ASP A 33 6.17 23.25 -5.16
CA ASP A 33 5.42 24.48 -4.96
C ASP A 33 5.24 24.79 -3.46
N VAL A 34 5.20 26.07 -3.14
CA VAL A 34 4.92 26.61 -1.80
C VAL A 34 4.00 27.81 -1.96
N ARG A 35 2.87 27.79 -1.25
CA ARG A 35 1.90 28.89 -1.26
C ARG A 35 1.64 29.42 0.13
N LYS A 36 1.25 30.70 0.21
CA LYS A 36 0.73 31.28 1.45
C LYS A 36 -0.65 30.69 1.77
N PRO A 37 -1.00 30.48 3.06
CA PRO A 37 -2.35 30.11 3.46
C PRO A 37 -3.36 31.17 3.02
N ILE A 38 -4.49 30.73 2.47
CA ILE A 38 -5.60 31.57 2.04
C ILE A 38 -6.71 31.45 3.09
N PRO A 39 -7.07 32.52 3.83
CA PRO A 39 -7.99 32.43 4.96
C PRO A 39 -9.37 31.80 4.67
N LEU A 40 -9.81 31.84 3.41
CA LEU A 40 -11.09 31.26 2.97
C LEU A 40 -11.04 29.74 2.82
N HIS A 41 -9.87 29.16 2.56
CA HIS A 41 -9.71 27.74 2.21
C HIS A 41 -8.83 26.97 3.20
N ASP A 42 -7.95 27.68 3.91
CA ASP A 42 -7.00 27.11 4.84
C ASP A 42 -7.35 27.48 6.28
N ALA A 43 -7.13 26.54 7.18
CA ALA A 43 -7.28 26.79 8.59
C ALA A 43 -6.12 27.65 9.11
N ASN A 44 -6.44 28.74 9.81
CA ASN A 44 -5.45 29.64 10.42
C ASN A 44 -4.86 29.08 11.75
N ASN A 45 -4.74 27.76 11.85
CA ASN A 45 -4.23 27.06 13.02
C ASN A 45 -3.21 26.01 12.58
N ALA A 46 -1.96 26.16 13.00
CA ALA A 46 -0.88 25.23 12.64
C ALA A 46 -1.14 23.78 13.10
N LEU A 47 -1.93 23.58 14.17
CA LEU A 47 -2.21 22.26 14.73
C LEU A 47 -3.06 21.35 13.83
N VAL A 48 -3.70 21.89 12.79
CA VAL A 48 -4.47 21.09 11.83
C VAL A 48 -3.61 20.50 10.71
N TYR A 49 -2.31 20.82 10.70
CA TYR A 49 -1.34 20.28 9.75
C TYR A 49 -0.45 19.23 10.43
N PRO A 50 0.02 18.20 9.70
CA PRO A 50 -0.18 17.97 8.25
C PRO A 50 -1.62 17.54 7.93
N ARG A 51 -2.18 18.10 6.84
CA ARG A 51 -3.52 17.75 6.34
C ARG A 51 -3.40 16.85 5.14
N GLN A 52 -4.10 15.71 5.17
CA GLN A 52 -4.21 14.85 4.00
C GLN A 52 -5.06 15.53 2.92
N SER A 53 -4.41 16.03 1.86
CA SER A 53 -5.09 16.62 0.70
C SER A 53 -5.49 15.58 -0.34
N PHE A 54 -4.79 14.44 -0.36
CA PHE A 54 -5.02 13.35 -1.29
C PHE A 54 -4.88 12.01 -0.57
N ARG A 55 -5.80 11.09 -0.87
CA ARG A 55 -5.65 9.67 -0.58
C ARG A 55 -5.80 8.95 -1.90
N CYS A 56 -4.79 8.19 -2.30
CA CYS A 56 -4.96 7.33 -3.47
C CYS A 56 -6.06 6.31 -3.17
N PHE A 57 -6.95 6.08 -4.13
CA PHE A 57 -7.93 5.01 -4.00
C PHE A 57 -7.16 3.68 -3.97
N GLN A 58 -7.29 2.95 -2.87
CA GLN A 58 -6.69 1.63 -2.72
C GLN A 58 -7.48 0.66 -3.60
N LYS A 59 -7.01 0.42 -4.83
CA LYS A 59 -7.65 -0.57 -5.70
C LYS A 59 -7.42 -1.95 -5.11
N ARG A 60 -8.50 -2.65 -4.76
CA ARG A 60 -8.44 -4.05 -4.37
C ARG A 60 -7.83 -4.88 -5.51
N HIS A 61 -6.84 -5.71 -5.20
CA HIS A 61 -6.26 -6.61 -6.19
C HIS A 61 -7.34 -7.55 -6.75
N ARG A 62 -7.26 -7.82 -8.06
CA ARG A 62 -8.06 -8.87 -8.69
C ARG A 62 -7.38 -10.22 -8.53
N CYS A 63 -8.16 -11.28 -8.52
CA CYS A 63 -7.65 -12.64 -8.46
C CYS A 63 -6.69 -12.89 -9.64
N ARG A 64 -5.51 -13.45 -9.35
CA ARG A 64 -4.48 -13.73 -10.36
C ARG A 64 -4.93 -14.77 -11.38
N MET A 65 -5.68 -15.77 -10.92
CA MET A 65 -6.11 -16.91 -11.74
C MET A 65 -7.22 -16.53 -12.73
N CYS A 66 -8.32 -15.95 -12.26
CA CYS A 66 -9.44 -15.58 -13.14
C CYS A 66 -9.41 -14.15 -13.68
N ARG A 67 -8.64 -13.23 -13.05
CA ARG A 67 -8.57 -11.79 -13.37
C ARG A 67 -9.91 -11.04 -13.37
N ASN A 68 -10.96 -11.67 -12.86
CA ASN A 68 -12.32 -11.15 -12.87
C ASN A 68 -12.76 -10.71 -11.47
N ALA A 69 -12.78 -11.66 -10.52
CA ALA A 69 -13.22 -11.40 -9.15
C ALA A 69 -12.17 -10.60 -8.35
N PRO A 70 -12.61 -9.79 -7.36
CA PRO A 70 -11.69 -9.25 -6.36
C PRO A 70 -11.05 -10.39 -5.56
N SER A 71 -9.85 -10.16 -5.06
CA SER A 71 -9.15 -11.13 -4.22
C SER A 71 -9.61 -11.06 -2.78
N ASP A 72 -9.78 -12.21 -2.16
CA ASP A 72 -10.18 -12.41 -0.76
C ASP A 72 -9.03 -12.96 0.09
N LEU A 73 -8.07 -13.63 -0.57
CA LEU A 73 -6.96 -14.32 0.05
C LEU A 73 -5.64 -13.91 -0.61
N VAL A 74 -4.57 -13.91 0.18
CA VAL A 74 -3.21 -13.76 -0.30
C VAL A 74 -2.37 -14.93 0.22
N THR A 75 -1.66 -15.60 -0.69
CA THR A 75 -0.69 -16.64 -0.34
C THR A 75 0.72 -16.07 -0.37
N ALA A 76 1.55 -16.51 0.57
CA ALA A 76 2.98 -16.22 0.62
C ALA A 76 3.77 -17.53 0.68
N ASP A 77 4.95 -17.51 0.08
CA ASP A 77 5.84 -18.68 -0.06
C ASP A 77 5.21 -19.84 -0.85
N ASP A 78 4.27 -19.52 -1.74
CA ASP A 78 3.58 -20.47 -2.60
C ASP A 78 4.33 -20.65 -3.92
N PHE A 79 5.12 -21.73 -3.97
CA PHE A 79 6.00 -22.03 -5.11
C PHE A 79 5.24 -22.19 -6.43
N TYR A 80 4.02 -22.74 -6.40
CA TYR A 80 3.27 -23.07 -7.62
C TYR A 80 2.41 -21.92 -8.15
N SER A 81 2.10 -20.91 -7.32
CA SER A 81 1.27 -19.77 -7.71
C SER A 81 1.90 -18.80 -8.74
N GLY A 82 3.19 -18.94 -9.02
CA GLY A 82 3.93 -18.14 -10.02
C GLY A 82 4.22 -16.69 -9.62
N GLN A 83 3.80 -16.25 -8.42
CA GLN A 83 4.14 -14.94 -7.85
C GLN A 83 4.15 -15.05 -6.32
N ASN A 84 5.03 -14.32 -5.63
CA ASN A 84 5.03 -14.28 -4.17
C ASN A 84 5.08 -12.81 -3.71
N PRO A 85 4.05 -12.27 -3.02
CA PRO A 85 2.76 -12.90 -2.71
C PRO A 85 1.82 -13.04 -3.92
N CYS A 86 0.90 -14.02 -3.88
CA CYS A 86 -0.13 -14.22 -4.91
C CYS A 86 -1.55 -13.98 -4.37
N PHE A 87 -2.41 -13.36 -5.16
CA PHE A 87 -3.76 -12.98 -4.75
C PHE A 87 -4.83 -13.86 -5.41
N PHE A 88 -5.76 -14.39 -4.60
CA PHE A 88 -6.82 -15.29 -5.03
C PHE A 88 -8.20 -14.79 -4.57
N CYS A 89 -9.23 -15.02 -5.40
CA CYS A 89 -10.61 -15.07 -4.89
C CYS A 89 -10.86 -16.46 -4.30
N GLN A 90 -11.87 -16.59 -3.44
CA GLN A 90 -12.15 -17.86 -2.75
C GLN A 90 -12.28 -19.05 -3.71
N ASN A 91 -13.07 -18.91 -4.77
CA ASN A 91 -13.30 -20.02 -5.72
C ASN A 91 -12.03 -20.50 -6.44
N CYS A 92 -11.16 -19.56 -6.86
CA CYS A 92 -9.90 -19.94 -7.50
C CYS A 92 -8.88 -20.48 -6.50
N TYR A 93 -8.93 -20.02 -5.25
CA TYR A 93 -8.11 -20.58 -4.19
C TYR A 93 -8.46 -22.05 -3.96
N ASP A 94 -9.75 -22.35 -3.84
CA ASP A 94 -10.24 -23.70 -3.56
C ASP A 94 -9.85 -24.68 -4.68
N LEU A 95 -10.07 -24.27 -5.94
CA LEU A 95 -9.73 -25.09 -7.12
C LEU A 95 -8.24 -25.30 -7.34
N PHE A 96 -7.38 -24.40 -6.87
CA PHE A 96 -5.95 -24.44 -7.12
C PHE A 96 -5.19 -25.22 -6.03
N HIS A 97 -5.63 -25.13 -4.78
CA HIS A 97 -4.87 -25.66 -3.64
C HIS A 97 -5.46 -26.93 -3.01
N TYR A 98 -6.74 -27.24 -3.26
CA TYR A 98 -7.36 -28.46 -2.74
C TYR A 98 -7.46 -29.54 -3.80
N GLY A 99 -7.16 -30.78 -3.38
CA GLY A 99 -7.41 -31.98 -4.19
C GLY A 99 -8.87 -32.43 -4.14
N ASP A 100 -9.17 -33.50 -4.87
CA ASP A 100 -10.53 -34.06 -4.99
C ASP A 100 -11.14 -34.50 -3.64
N LYS A 101 -10.33 -34.74 -2.61
CA LYS A 101 -10.79 -35.13 -1.26
C LYS A 101 -10.81 -33.96 -0.28
N GLY A 102 -10.56 -32.73 -0.74
CA GLY A 102 -10.53 -31.53 0.10
C GLY A 102 -9.27 -31.42 0.97
N GLU A 103 -8.19 -32.11 0.62
CA GLU A 103 -6.88 -32.00 1.24
C GLU A 103 -6.06 -30.89 0.58
N LEU A 104 -5.24 -30.18 1.37
CA LEU A 104 -4.26 -29.24 0.82
C LEU A 104 -3.17 -30.02 0.07
N LEU A 105 -2.86 -29.60 -1.16
CA LEU A 105 -1.89 -30.28 -2.02
C LEU A 105 -0.43 -30.11 -1.55
N TYR A 106 -0.10 -29.00 -0.89
CA TYR A 106 1.26 -28.67 -0.43
C TYR A 106 1.23 -27.56 0.64
N GLU A 107 2.33 -27.35 1.36
CA GLU A 107 2.41 -26.34 2.43
C GLU A 107 2.78 -24.94 1.91
N TYR A 108 2.10 -23.91 2.42
CA TYR A 108 2.35 -22.49 2.16
C TYR A 108 1.64 -21.63 3.22
N LYS A 109 1.87 -20.32 3.23
CA LYS A 109 1.20 -19.39 4.16
C LYS A 109 0.02 -18.73 3.45
N VAL A 110 -1.13 -18.67 4.12
CA VAL A 110 -2.33 -17.99 3.62
C VAL A 110 -2.82 -16.96 4.62
N PHE A 111 -3.20 -15.79 4.12
CA PHE A 111 -3.73 -14.69 4.91
C PHE A 111 -5.00 -14.12 4.28
N PRO A 112 -5.98 -13.65 5.08
CA PRO A 112 -7.12 -12.92 4.55
C PRO A 112 -6.64 -11.58 3.95
N TYR A 113 -7.11 -11.27 2.74
CA TYR A 113 -6.84 -10.02 2.06
C TYR A 113 -8.08 -9.11 2.10
N VAL A 114 -8.08 -8.20 3.06
CA VAL A 114 -9.09 -7.15 3.17
C VAL A 114 -8.61 -5.95 2.35
N GLY A 115 -9.13 -5.81 1.13
CA GLY A 115 -8.87 -4.62 0.31
C GLY A 115 -9.26 -3.36 1.08
N GLY A 116 -8.34 -2.40 1.23
CA GLY A 116 -8.52 -1.24 2.11
C GLY A 116 -9.77 -0.40 1.79
N TRP A 117 -10.45 0.04 2.85
CA TRP A 117 -11.62 0.93 2.89
C TRP A 117 -11.40 2.28 2.20
#